data_AF-A0A6J7ZS01-F1
#
_entry.id   AF-A0A6J7ZS01-F1
#
_cell.length_a   1.000
_cell.length_b   1.000
_cell.length_c   1.000
_cell.angle_alpha   90.00
_cell.angle_beta   90.00
_cell.angle_gamma   90.00
#
_symmetry.space_group_name_H-M   'P 1'
#
loop_
_entity.id
_entity.type
_entity.pdbx_description
1 polymer ?
#
loop_
_entity_poly.entity_id
_entity_poly.type
_entity_poly.pdbx_seq_one_letter_code
_entity_poly.pdbx_strand_id
1 'polypeptide(L)' 'MNYLYLLDTNIISELIKNPRGVIFYKIQEVGEYQVCTSIIVACESKFGAQKKELSKAYRKTGNYLG' A
#
# COMPACT_ATOMS: atom_id res chain seq x y z
N MET A 1 -5.88 -17.85 21.92
CA MET A 1 -6.94 -17.07 21.26
C MET A 1 -6.40 -16.52 19.96
N ASN A 2 -7.15 -16.61 18.86
CA ASN A 2 -6.76 -16.04 17.57
C ASN A 2 -7.36 -14.63 17.48
N TYR A 3 -6.51 -13.60 17.44
CA TYR A 3 -6.94 -12.21 17.25
C TYR A 3 -6.78 -11.82 15.79
N LEU A 4 -7.74 -11.03 15.28
CA LEU A 4 -7.66 -10.40 13.97
C LEU A 4 -7.26 -8.93 14.16
N TYR A 5 -6.19 -8.52 13.49
CA TYR A 5 -5.66 -7.17 13.54
C TYR A 5 -6.21 -6.34 12.38
N LEU A 6 -6.97 -5.29 12.69
CA LEU A 6 -7.43 -4.32 11.69
C LEU A 6 -6.37 -3.23 11.53
N LEU A 7 -5.75 -3.16 10.36
CA LEU A 7 -4.76 -2.14 10.01
C LEU A 7 -5.46 -0.85 9.60
N ASP A 8 -5.02 0.27 10.17
CA ASP A 8 -5.53 1.59 9.80
C ASP A 8 -4.83 2.16 8.56
N THR A 9 -5.35 3.26 8.04
CA THR A 9 -4.84 3.93 6.85
C THR A 9 -3.37 4.32 6.95
N ASN A 10 -2.86 4.69 8.13
CA ASN A 10 -1.46 5.09 8.28
C ASN A 10 -0.53 3.88 8.17
N ILE A 11 -0.88 2.75 8.77
CA ILE A 11 -0.12 1.50 8.64
C ILE A 11 -0.07 1.06 7.17
N ILE A 12 -1.22 1.07 6.50
CA ILE A 12 -1.29 0.72 5.07
C ILE A 12 -0.49 1.71 4.22
N SER A 13 -0.58 3.01 4.51
CA SER A 13 0.16 4.05 3.79
C SER A 13 1.67 3.90 3.94
N GLU A 14 2.14 3.57 5.15
CA GLU A 14 3.56 3.35 5.41
C GLU A 14 4.05 2.07 4.74
N LEU A 15 3.26 0.99 4.75
CA LEU A 15 3.59 -0.24 4.03
C LEU A 15 3.72 -0.01 2.52
N ILE A 16 2.87 0.82 1.91
CA ILE A 16 2.97 1.16 0.49
C ILE A 16 4.24 1.96 0.19
N LYS A 17 4.61 2.91 1.07
CA LYS A 17 5.82 3.72 0.92
C LYS A 17 7.09 2.91 1.14
N ASN A 18 7.05 1.99 2.11
CA ASN A 18 8.17 1.16 2.53
C ASN A 18 7.75 -0.34 2.59
N PRO A 19 7.62 -1.00 1.42
CA PRO A 19 7.10 -2.37 1.32
C PRO A 19 7.99 -3.45 1.95
N ARG A 20 9.21 -3.10 2.36
CA ARG A 20 10.13 -3.98 3.09
C ARG A 20 10.52 -3.40 4.46
N GLY A 21 9.67 -2.53 5.00
CA GLY A 21 9.85 -1.91 6.31
C GLY A 21 9.38 -2.76 7.47
N VAL A 22 9.39 -2.16 8.67
CA VAL A 22 9.01 -2.82 9.93
C VAL A 22 7.62 -3.48 9.87
N ILE A 23 6.66 -2.83 9.22
CA ILE A 23 5.28 -3.32 9.10
C ILE A 23 5.23 -4.64 8.31
N PHE A 24 6.03 -4.78 7.26
CA PHE A 24 6.10 -6.02 6.48
C PHE A 24 6.55 -7.20 7.35
N TYR A 25 7.62 -7.02 8.12
CA TYR A 25 8.11 -8.06 9.04
C TYR A 25 7.11 -8.38 10.14
N LYS A 26 6.40 -7.37 10.64
CA LYS A 26 5.33 -7.56 11.64
C LYS A 26 4.18 -8.41 11.10
N ILE A 27 3.76 -8.14 9.85
CA ILE A 27 2.72 -8.93 9.17
C ILE A 27 3.19 -10.37 8.94
N GLN A 28 4.46 -10.58 8.56
CA GLN A 28 5.01 -11.94 8.42
C GLN A 28 5.05 -12.71 9.74
N GLU A 29 5.40 -12.05 10.85
CA GLU A 29 5.44 -12.67 12.18
C GLU A 29 4.04 -13.06 12.68
N VAL A 30 3.04 -12.19 12.45
CA VAL A 30 1.65 -12.41 12.85
C VAL A 30 0.88 -13.33 11.89
N GLY A 31 1.29 -13.38 10.63
CA GLY A 31 0.62 -14.12 9.56
C GLY A 31 -0.43 -13.29 8.81
N GLU A 32 -0.42 -13.40 7.48
CA GLU A 32 -1.28 -12.62 6.59
C GLU A 32 -2.78 -12.86 6.81
N TYR A 33 -3.17 -14.06 7.25
CA TYR A 33 -4.56 -14.41 7.55
C TYR A 33 -5.09 -13.78 8.83
N GLN A 34 -4.22 -13.24 9.68
CA GLN A 34 -4.58 -12.57 10.93
C GLN A 34 -4.62 -11.04 10.81
N VAL A 35 -4.41 -10.50 9.61
CA VAL A 35 -4.51 -9.05 9.36
C VAL A 35 -5.60 -8.74 8.35
N CYS A 36 -6.31 -7.64 8.56
CA CYS A 36 -7.28 -7.13 7.62
C CYS A 36 -7.23 -5.59 7.57
N THR A 37 -7.86 -5.01 6.57
CA THR A 37 -8.09 -3.55 6.50
C THR A 37 -9.51 -3.30 6.03
N SER A 38 -10.04 -2.11 6.28
CA SER A 38 -11.31 -1.69 5.70
C SER A 38 -11.26 -1.70 4.17
N ILE A 39 -12.38 -2.05 3.54
CA ILE A 39 -12.54 -2.03 2.08
C ILE A 39 -12.30 -0.63 1.50
N ILE A 40 -12.65 0.42 2.24
CA ILE A 40 -12.45 1.82 1.82
C ILE A 40 -10.95 2.12 1.68
N VAL A 41 -10.17 1.78 2.71
CA VAL A 41 -8.71 1.96 2.72
C VAL A 41 -8.03 1.14 1.63
N ALA A 42 -8.50 -0.09 1.40
CA ALA A 42 -8.00 -0.92 0.30
C ALA A 42 -8.23 -0.28 -1.07
N CYS A 43 -9.41 0.31 -1.31
CA CYS A 43 -9.75 0.99 -2.55
C CYS A 43 -8.91 2.27 -2.74
N GLU A 44 -8.78 3.10 -1.71
CA GLU A 44 -7.98 4.33 -1.75
C GLU A 44 -6.50 4.06 -2.06
N SER A 45 -5.93 3.05 -1.39
CA SER A 45 -4.57 2.57 -1.63
C SER A 45 -4.35 2.16 -3.10
N LYS A 46 -5.24 1.31 -3.63
CA LYS A 46 -5.19 0.83 -5.03
C LYS A 46 -5.29 1.99 -6.02
N PHE A 47 -6.17 2.95 -5.75
CA PHE A 47 -6.32 4.14 -6.58
C PHE A 47 -5.06 5.01 -6.56
N GLY A 48 -4.51 5.28 -5.38
CA GLY A 48 -3.28 6.05 -5.22
C GLY A 48 -2.08 5.45 -5.96
N ALA A 49 -1.93 4.12 -5.90
CA ALA A 49 -0.90 3.41 -6.63
C ALA A 49 -1.04 3.57 -8.15
N GLN A 50 -2.24 3.36 -8.70
CA GLN A 50 -2.51 3.51 -10.14
C GLN A 50 -2.30 4.94 -10.62
N LYS A 51 -2.77 5.94 -9.86
CA LYS A 51 -2.56 7.37 -10.20
C LYS A 51 -1.08 7.72 -10.26
N LYS A 52 -0.25 7.17 -9.35
CA LYS A 52 1.20 7.40 -9.33
C LYS A 52 1.85 6.83 -10.60
N GLU A 53 1.49 5.62 -11.01
CA GLU A 53 2.01 5.01 -12.25
C GLU A 53 1.61 5.81 -13.50
N LEU A 54 0.36 6.25 -13.59
CA LEU A 54 -0.09 7.13 -14.69
C LEU A 54 0.72 8.43 -14.72
N SER A 55 0.93 9.08 -13.58
CA SER A 55 1.70 10.33 -13.52
C SER A 55 3.18 10.15 -13.93
N LYS A 56 3.79 9.00 -13.60
CA LYS A 56 5.15 8.65 -14.05
C LYS A 56 5.19 8.43 -15.57
N ALA A 57 4.19 7.75 -16.12
CA ALA A 57 4.10 7.52 -17.55
C ALA A 57 3.98 8.84 -18.33
N TYR A 58 3.09 9.74 -17.90
CA TYR A 58 2.93 11.07 -18.52
C TYR A 58 4.20 11.92 -18.45
N ARG A 59 4.91 11.92 -17.32
CA ARG A 59 6.21 12.60 -17.20
C ARG A 59 7.25 12.06 -18.17
N LYS A 60 7.27 10.74 -18.41
CA LYS A 60 8.18 10.13 -19.39
C LYS A 60 7.86 10.64 -20.80
N THR A 61 6.60 10.62 -21.23
CA THR A 61 6.20 11.07 -22.57
C THR A 61 6.52 12.55 -22.82
N GLY A 62 6.36 13.42 -21.83
CA GLY A 62 6.72 14.84 -21.93
C GLY A 62 8.23 15.10 -22.14
N ASN A 63 9.10 14.20 -21.69
CA ASN A 63 10.55 14.29 -21.91
C ASN A 63 11.01 13.76 -23.28
N TYR A 64 10.15 13.08 -24.05
CA TYR A 64 10.47 12.61 -25.41
C TYR A 64 9.90 13.51 -26.52
N LEU A 65 9.18 14.57 -26.15
CA LEU A 65 8.57 15.54 -27.08
C LEU A 65 9.23 16.93 -26.99
N GLY A 66 10.40 17.02 -26.35
CA GLY A 66 11.23 18.23 -26.26
C GLY A 66 12.59 18.02 -26.93
#